data_AF-A0A8H4QNJ8-F1
#
_entry.id   AF-A0A8H4QNJ8-F1
#
_cell.length_a   1.000
_cell.length_b   1.000
_cell.length_c   1.000
_cell.angle_alpha   90.00
_cell.angle_beta   90.00
_cell.angle_gamma   90.00
#
_symmetry.space_group_name_H-M   'P 1'
#
loop_
_entity.id
_entity.type
_entity.pdbx_description
1 polymer ?
#
loop_
_entity_poly.entity_id
_entity_poly.type
_entity_poly.pdbx_seq_one_letter_code
_entity_poly.pdbx_strand_id
1 'polypeptide(L)'
;MSKLNKPSLLIGHHLLEGKIATLPKPYAILMRKGNQKTAKKKKKKIHSDEEAAEGDDDMVDEEEEEAMQIDGESPDLPGSGSEPSVEATSAGWTIAGIVKKKIIFSKRPMPVIGKKP
;
A
#
# COMPACT_ATOMS: atom_id res chain seq x y z
N MET A 1 -20.06 -42.45 -7.94
CA MET A 1 -20.27 -41.06 -7.45
C MET A 1 -18.95 -40.30 -7.54
N SER A 2 -18.82 -39.34 -8.45
CA SER A 2 -17.54 -38.69 -8.79
C SER A 2 -16.98 -37.83 -7.64
N LYS A 3 -15.67 -37.90 -7.40
CA LYS A 3 -14.93 -37.14 -6.38
C LYS A 3 -14.87 -35.62 -6.65
N LEU A 4 -15.55 -35.10 -7.68
CA LEU A 4 -15.47 -33.71 -8.13
C LEU A 4 -16.04 -32.69 -7.14
N ASN A 5 -16.82 -33.12 -6.14
CA ASN A 5 -17.46 -32.21 -5.18
C ASN A 5 -16.61 -31.89 -3.94
N LYS A 6 -15.35 -32.35 -3.90
CA LYS A 6 -14.42 -32.09 -2.79
C LYS A 6 -13.25 -31.23 -3.30
N PRO A 7 -13.24 -29.92 -3.01
CA PRO A 7 -12.12 -29.09 -3.40
C PRO A 7 -10.84 -29.58 -2.69
N SER A 8 -9.73 -29.61 -3.42
CA SER A 8 -8.41 -29.90 -2.86
C SER A 8 -7.46 -28.72 -3.08
N LEU A 9 -6.48 -28.59 -2.20
CA LEU A 9 -5.45 -27.57 -2.26
C LEU A 9 -4.10 -28.22 -2.03
N LEU A 10 -3.20 -28.09 -3.01
CA LEU A 10 -1.83 -28.54 -2.90
C LEU A 10 -0.95 -27.31 -2.65
N ILE A 11 -0.23 -27.30 -1.53
CA ILE A 11 0.72 -26.25 -1.16
C ILE A 11 2.01 -26.93 -0.71
N GLY A 12 3.10 -26.72 -1.44
CA GLY A 12 4.34 -27.46 -1.22
C GLY A 12 4.10 -28.98 -1.28
N HIS A 13 4.54 -29.70 -0.25
CA HIS A 13 4.35 -31.15 -0.12
C HIS A 13 3.04 -31.55 0.59
N HIS A 14 2.16 -30.59 0.87
CA HIS A 14 0.92 -30.82 1.60
C HIS A 14 -0.28 -30.80 0.67
N LEU A 15 -1.11 -31.83 0.78
CA LEU A 15 -2.43 -31.92 0.17
C LEU A 15 -3.50 -31.71 1.24
N LEU A 16 -4.33 -30.70 1.07
CA LEU A 16 -5.47 -30.43 1.92
C LEU A 16 -6.75 -30.77 1.16
N GLU A 17 -7.59 -31.60 1.76
CA GLU A 17 -8.96 -31.80 1.31
C GLU A 17 -9.90 -30.83 2.02
N GLY A 18 -10.71 -30.13 1.25
CA GLY A 18 -11.64 -29.12 1.72
C GLY A 18 -13.10 -29.44 1.41
N LYS A 19 -13.96 -28.51 1.81
CA LYS A 19 -15.38 -28.48 1.45
C LYS A 19 -15.81 -27.07 1.08
N ILE A 20 -16.81 -26.95 0.20
CA ILE A 20 -17.45 -25.66 -0.09
C ILE A 20 -18.53 -25.43 0.97
N ALA A 21 -18.48 -24.27 1.62
CA ALA A 21 -19.48 -23.83 2.60
C ALA A 21 -20.08 -22.48 2.17
N THR A 22 -21.38 -22.31 2.39
CA THR A 22 -22.06 -21.03 2.24
C THR A 22 -21.75 -20.13 3.43
N LEU A 23 -21.58 -18.84 3.16
CA LEU A 23 -21.41 -17.83 4.20
C LEU A 23 -22.78 -17.27 4.58
N PRO A 24 -23.20 -17.35 5.87
CA PRO A 24 -24.48 -16.82 6.29
C PRO A 24 -24.53 -15.28 6.16
N LYS A 25 -23.37 -14.62 6.27
CA LYS A 25 -23.19 -13.20 6.00
C LYS A 25 -22.14 -13.06 4.88
N PRO A 26 -22.53 -12.62 3.67
CA PRO A 26 -21.59 -12.48 2.58
C PRO A 26 -20.64 -11.30 2.83
N TYR A 27 -19.42 -11.39 2.30
CA TYR A 27 -18.42 -10.33 2.43
C TYR A 27 -18.29 -9.57 1.11
N ALA A 28 -18.25 -8.24 1.17
CA ALA A 28 -17.85 -7.43 0.03
C ALA A 28 -16.31 -7.34 -0.04
N ILE A 29 -15.77 -7.37 -1.25
CA ILE A 29 -14.36 -7.09 -1.51
C ILE A 29 -14.26 -5.60 -1.86
N LEU A 30 -13.52 -4.85 -1.06
CA LEU A 30 -13.25 -3.43 -1.29
C LEU A 30 -11.79 -3.24 -1.69
N MET A 31 -11.55 -2.53 -2.78
CA MET A 31 -10.22 -2.17 -3.25
C MET A 31 -9.99 -0.68 -3.05
N ARG A 32 -8.91 -0.32 -2.36
CA ARG A 32 -8.50 1.07 -2.20
C ARG A 32 -8.01 1.59 -3.54
N LYS A 33 -8.52 2.74 -3.99
CA LYS A 33 -7.93 3.49 -5.09
C LYS A 33 -6.60 4.03 -4.58
N GLY A 34 -5.49 3.45 -5.05
CA GLY A 34 -4.16 3.97 -4.73
C GLY A 34 -3.99 5.37 -5.31
N ASN A 35 -3.25 6.23 -4.62
CA ASN A 35 -2.76 7.48 -5.22
C ASN A 35 -1.80 7.08 -6.33
N GLN A 36 -2.30 7.05 -7.56
CA GLN A 36 -1.52 6.84 -8.77
C GLN A 36 -0.54 8.02 -8.87
N LYS A 37 0.63 7.92 -8.22
CA LYS A 37 1.78 8.75 -8.58
C LYS A 37 2.13 8.32 -9.99
N THR A 38 1.56 9.04 -10.97
CA THR A 38 1.90 8.86 -12.37
C THR A 38 3.40 9.09 -12.46
N ALA A 39 4.15 8.01 -12.63
CA ALA A 39 5.57 8.06 -12.94
C ALA A 39 5.69 8.68 -14.33
N LYS A 40 5.64 10.02 -14.40
CA LYS A 40 6.08 10.78 -15.56
C LYS A 40 7.56 10.45 -15.71
N LYS A 41 7.87 9.48 -16.58
CA LYS A 41 9.23 9.22 -17.07
C LYS A 41 9.72 10.54 -17.67
N LYS A 42 10.49 11.32 -16.91
CA LYS A 42 11.31 12.41 -17.46
C LYS A 42 12.29 11.73 -18.41
N LYS A 43 12.04 11.84 -19.72
CA LYS A 43 13.04 11.53 -20.75
C LYS A 43 14.22 12.44 -20.47
N LYS A 44 15.32 11.89 -19.93
CA LYS A 44 16.61 12.56 -19.82
C LYS A 44 17.07 12.81 -21.25
N LYS A 45 16.91 14.03 -21.74
CA LYS A 45 17.47 14.50 -23.02
C LYS A 45 18.97 14.58 -22.77
N ILE A 46 19.70 13.54 -23.19
CA ILE A 46 21.15 13.53 -23.24
C ILE A 46 21.50 14.59 -24.29
N HIS A 47 21.94 15.76 -23.83
CA HIS A 47 22.67 16.68 -24.69
C HIS A 47 24.12 16.19 -24.71
N SER A 48 24.58 15.96 -25.92
CA SER A 48 25.92 15.60 -26.35
C SER A 48 26.99 16.56 -25.84
N ASP A 49 28.11 15.97 -25.42
CA ASP A 49 29.51 16.41 -25.51
C ASP A 49 29.78 17.90 -25.72
N GLU A 50 30.37 18.52 -24.69
CA GLU A 50 31.47 19.50 -24.80
C GLU A 50 32.08 19.68 -23.39
N GLU A 51 33.21 19.00 -23.14
CA GLU A 51 34.08 19.29 -22.00
C GLU A 51 35.09 20.37 -22.40
N ALA A 52 35.05 21.51 -21.70
CA ALA A 52 36.21 22.33 -21.42
C ALA A 52 35.93 23.30 -20.26
N ALA A 53 36.96 23.51 -19.44
CA ALA A 53 37.16 24.57 -18.43
C ALA A 53 36.80 24.24 -16.96
N GLU A 54 37.83 23.74 -16.27
CA GLU A 54 38.43 24.18 -15.00
C GLU A 54 37.63 25.11 -14.06
N GLY A 55 37.68 24.77 -12.76
CA GLY A 55 37.22 25.63 -11.66
C GLY A 55 37.28 24.90 -10.32
N ASP A 56 38.47 24.91 -9.72
CA ASP A 56 38.76 24.59 -8.32
C ASP A 56 38.26 25.78 -7.46
N ASP A 57 37.38 25.55 -6.48
CA ASP A 57 37.16 26.48 -5.35
C ASP A 57 36.36 25.75 -4.25
N ASP A 58 37.12 25.37 -3.22
CA ASP A 58 36.69 24.96 -1.90
C ASP A 58 36.14 26.20 -1.15
N MET A 59 34.89 26.18 -0.69
CA MET A 59 34.40 27.23 0.21
C MET A 59 33.53 26.65 1.32
N VAL A 60 34.13 26.69 2.49
CA VAL A 60 33.64 26.44 3.85
C VAL A 60 32.64 27.54 4.25
N ASP A 61 32.01 27.32 5.41
CA ASP A 61 31.34 28.29 6.29
C ASP A 61 29.88 28.66 5.98
N GLU A 62 29.00 28.82 6.97
CA GLU A 62 29.14 28.74 8.42
C GLU A 62 27.72 28.59 8.99
N GLU A 63 27.65 28.15 10.24
CA GLU A 63 26.48 28.19 11.08
C GLU A 63 25.97 29.64 11.22
N GLU A 64 24.65 29.84 11.17
CA GLU A 64 24.06 31.00 11.83
C GLU A 64 22.88 30.54 12.68
N GLU A 65 23.13 30.58 13.98
CA GLU A 65 22.16 30.42 15.06
C GLU A 65 21.22 31.62 15.17
N GLU A 66 20.22 31.45 16.04
CA GLU A 66 19.40 32.46 16.71
C GLU A 66 18.21 33.07 15.96
N ALA A 67 17.00 32.72 16.42
CA ALA A 67 16.26 33.64 17.28
C ALA A 67 15.09 32.92 18.00
N MET A 68 15.22 32.77 19.32
CA MET A 68 14.10 32.57 20.24
C MET A 68 13.41 33.92 20.48
N GLN A 69 12.08 34.00 20.33
CA GLN A 69 11.21 35.05 20.88
C GLN A 69 9.76 34.50 20.88
N ILE A 70 8.87 34.72 21.86
CA ILE A 70 8.83 35.29 23.21
C ILE A 70 7.44 34.83 23.70
N ASP A 71 7.32 34.38 24.96
CA ASP A 71 6.01 34.09 25.56
C ASP A 71 5.20 35.39 25.67
N GLY A 72 4.22 35.56 24.78
CA GLY A 72 3.32 36.70 24.73
C GLY A 72 1.94 36.33 25.27
N GLU A 73 1.67 36.80 26.49
CA GLU A 73 0.42 36.73 27.23
C GLU A 73 -0.81 37.16 26.40
N SER A 74 -1.89 36.37 26.50
CA SER A 74 -3.15 36.54 25.76
C SER A 74 -3.87 37.86 26.07
N PRO A 75 -4.40 38.54 25.04
CA PRO A 75 -5.64 39.29 25.15
C PRO A 75 -6.74 38.58 24.35
N ASP A 76 -7.77 38.13 25.07
CA ASP A 76 -9.01 37.59 24.52
C ASP A 76 -9.65 38.55 23.49
N LEU A 77 -9.81 38.10 22.24
CA LEU A 77 -10.80 38.66 21.32
C LEU A 77 -11.49 37.56 20.49
N PRO A 78 -12.85 37.54 20.44
CA PRO A 78 -13.62 36.56 19.70
C PRO A 78 -13.74 36.98 18.24
N GLY A 79 -13.13 36.22 17.33
CA GLY A 79 -13.12 36.57 15.91
C GLY A 79 -12.91 35.37 15.00
N SER A 80 -14.01 34.96 14.36
CA SER A 80 -14.11 34.18 13.12
C SER A 80 -12.80 34.07 12.31
N GLY A 81 -12.29 32.86 12.13
CA GLY A 81 -11.10 32.66 11.30
C GLY A 81 -10.61 31.22 11.27
N SER A 82 -11.04 30.49 10.24
CA SER A 82 -10.45 29.24 9.71
C SER A 82 -10.17 28.13 10.73
N GLU A 83 -11.11 27.19 10.83
CA GLU A 83 -10.80 25.83 11.29
C GLU A 83 -9.62 25.26 10.49
N PRO A 84 -8.69 24.51 11.10
CA PRO A 84 -7.70 23.77 10.35
C PRO A 84 -8.45 22.77 9.47
N SER A 85 -8.49 23.06 8.16
CA SER A 85 -8.89 22.10 7.14
C SER A 85 -7.90 20.94 7.21
N VAL A 86 -8.23 19.95 8.04
CA VAL A 86 -7.75 18.58 7.88
C VAL A 86 -8.18 18.18 6.48
N GLU A 87 -7.27 18.35 5.52
CA GLU A 87 -7.38 17.80 4.18
C GLU A 87 -7.51 16.29 4.34
N ALA A 88 -8.76 15.84 4.54
CA ALA A 88 -9.12 14.45 4.58
C ALA A 88 -8.76 13.90 3.22
N THR A 89 -7.59 13.26 3.11
CA THR A 89 -7.20 12.52 1.92
C THR A 89 -8.29 11.50 1.69
N SER A 90 -9.20 11.79 0.76
CA SER A 90 -10.37 10.97 0.48
C SER A 90 -9.88 9.74 -0.28
N ALA A 91 -9.30 8.80 0.46
CA ALA A 91 -8.93 7.51 -0.07
C ALA A 91 -10.20 6.82 -0.57
N GLY A 92 -10.45 6.93 -1.87
CA GLY A 92 -11.60 6.32 -2.51
C GLY A 92 -11.49 4.80 -2.46
N TRP A 93 -12.62 4.12 -2.32
CA TRP A 93 -12.71 2.67 -2.39
C TRP A 93 -13.59 2.27 -3.58
N THR A 94 -13.32 1.12 -4.17
CA THR A 94 -14.15 0.51 -5.22
C THR A 94 -14.57 -0.88 -4.80
N ILE A 95 -15.85 -1.20 -4.99
CA ILE A 95 -16.39 -2.53 -4.72
C ILE A 95 -15.96 -3.45 -5.87
N ALA A 96 -15.17 -4.48 -5.56
CA ALA A 96 -14.67 -5.44 -6.54
C ALA A 96 -15.54 -6.70 -6.67
N GLY A 97 -16.32 -7.04 -5.64
CA GLY A 97 -17.20 -8.20 -5.69
C GLY A 97 -17.82 -8.57 -4.34
N ILE A 98 -18.63 -9.64 -4.34
CA ILE A 98 -19.28 -10.18 -3.15
C ILE A 98 -18.99 -11.68 -3.02
N VAL A 99 -18.44 -12.10 -1.89
CA VAL A 99 -18.13 -13.50 -1.57
C VAL A 99 -19.29 -14.11 -0.79
N LYS A 100 -19.96 -15.10 -1.39
CA LYS A 100 -21.09 -15.83 -0.78
C LYS A 100 -20.74 -17.26 -0.32
N LYS A 101 -19.63 -17.82 -0.82
CA LYS A 101 -19.16 -19.17 -0.50
C LYS A 101 -17.67 -19.13 -0.20
N LYS A 102 -17.20 -20.05 0.65
CA LYS A 102 -15.79 -20.26 0.95
C LYS A 102 -15.42 -21.73 0.83
N ILE A 103 -14.16 -22.01 0.54
CA ILE A 103 -13.59 -23.35 0.68
C ILE A 103 -12.93 -23.42 2.06
N ILE A 104 -13.27 -24.44 2.85
CA ILE A 104 -12.72 -24.68 4.18
C ILE A 104 -11.86 -25.93 4.14
N PHE A 105 -10.60 -25.81 4.54
CA PHE A 105 -9.66 -26.92 4.75
C PHE A 105 -9.47 -27.13 6.25
N SER A 106 -10.36 -27.88 6.89
CA SER A 106 -10.33 -28.11 8.34
C SER A 106 -9.63 -29.42 8.75
N LYS A 107 -9.23 -30.24 7.78
CA LYS A 107 -8.52 -31.51 8.02
C LYS A 107 -7.01 -31.28 7.99
N ARG A 108 -6.26 -32.17 8.64
CA ARG A 108 -4.79 -32.12 8.66
C ARG A 108 -4.23 -32.30 7.24
N PRO A 109 -3.17 -31.57 6.87
CA PRO A 109 -2.51 -31.71 5.59
C PRO A 109 -1.92 -33.12 5.43
N MET A 110 -2.22 -33.76 4.30
CA MET A 110 -1.69 -35.07 3.94
C MET A 110 -0.38 -34.89 3.18
N PRO A 111 0.68 -35.67 3.49
CA PRO A 111 1.89 -35.65 2.68
C PRO A 111 1.59 -36.21 1.28
N VAL A 112 2.11 -35.56 0.25
CA VAL A 112 2.06 -36.09 -1.12
C VAL A 112 3.15 -37.17 -1.24
N ILE A 113 2.80 -38.42 -0.92
CA ILE A 113 3.71 -39.56 -1.04
C ILE A 113 3.65 -40.09 -2.47
N GLY A 114 4.79 -40.08 -3.18
CA GLY A 114 5.02 -41.00 -4.31
C GLY A 114 4.49 -40.60 -5.69
N LYS A 115 4.45 -39.33 -6.07
CA LYS A 115 4.47 -38.98 -7.50
C LYS A 115 5.91 -38.66 -7.89
N LYS A 116 6.60 -39.64 -8.49
CA LYS A 116 7.80 -39.34 -9.28
C LYS A 116 7.40 -38.31 -10.36
N PRO A 117 8.28 -37.35 -10.69
CA PRO A 117 8.07 -36.47 -11.83
C PRO A 117 7.87 -37.28 -13.11
#